data_AF-A0A504XST7-F1
#
_entry.id   AF-A0A504XST7-F1
#
_cell.length_a   1.000
_cell.length_b   1.000
_cell.length_c   1.000
_cell.angle_alpha   90.00
_cell.angle_beta   90.00
_cell.angle_gamma   90.00
#
_symmetry.space_group_name_H-M   'P 1'
#
loop_
_entity.id
_entity.type
_entity.pdbx_description
1 polymer ?
#
loop_
_entity_poly.entity_id
_entity_poly.type
_entity_poly.pdbx_seq_one_letter_code
_entity_poly.pdbx_strand_id
1 'polypeptide(L)'
;MGSLGRTLAGVVAWKLMTGLCIRRPAVITPCLSPLQKQISEMLDTMELENSHLSAHELREKIDTARLQQAQQKGRNTIRNTNPENALVTAHEQELLWQAENSKFRPAERVTGESHAFPLFGMIHSIF
;
A
#
# COMPACT_ATOMS: atom_id res chain seq x y z
N MET A 1 -55.31 -20.12 -1.71
CA MET A 1 -56.47 -19.20 -1.78
C MET A 1 -55.97 -17.87 -2.33
N GLY A 2 -56.00 -17.70 -3.66
CA GLY A 2 -55.57 -16.46 -4.31
C GLY A 2 -56.71 -15.45 -4.31
N SER A 3 -56.53 -14.30 -3.68
CA SER A 3 -57.49 -13.20 -3.78
C SER A 3 -57.38 -12.59 -5.18
N LEU A 4 -58.41 -12.80 -6.00
CA LEU A 4 -58.63 -12.06 -7.23
C LEU A 4 -58.89 -10.59 -6.86
N GLY A 5 -57.85 -9.76 -7.02
CA GLY A 5 -57.96 -8.32 -6.87
C GLY A 5 -59.01 -7.76 -7.84
N ARG A 6 -59.90 -6.91 -7.33
CA ARG A 6 -60.94 -6.26 -8.14
C ARG A 6 -60.28 -5.31 -9.13
N THR A 7 -60.38 -5.60 -10.41
CA THR A 7 -59.97 -4.67 -11.47
C THR A 7 -61.11 -3.70 -11.74
N LEU A 8 -60.92 -2.42 -11.42
CA LEU A 8 -61.80 -1.34 -11.87
C LEU A 8 -61.43 -1.00 -13.32
N ALA A 9 -62.40 -1.01 -14.23
CA ALA A 9 -62.19 -0.68 -15.64
C ALA A 9 -61.64 0.75 -15.78
N GLY A 10 -60.42 0.89 -16.31
CA GLY A 10 -59.75 2.17 -16.53
C GLY A 10 -58.51 2.43 -15.66
N VAL A 11 -58.16 1.56 -14.71
CA VAL A 11 -56.94 1.70 -13.90
C VAL A 11 -56.01 0.51 -14.11
N VAL A 12 -54.83 0.76 -14.68
CA VAL A 12 -53.77 -0.25 -14.84
C VAL A 12 -53.22 -0.58 -13.45
N ALA A 13 -53.41 -1.81 -12.98
CA ALA A 13 -52.91 -2.27 -11.69
C ALA A 13 -51.40 -2.57 -11.80
N TRP A 14 -50.57 -1.70 -11.20
CA TRP A 14 -49.13 -1.89 -11.16
C TRP A 14 -48.74 -2.98 -10.15
N LYS A 15 -47.92 -3.94 -10.58
CA LYS A 15 -47.37 -4.97 -9.69
C LYS A 15 -46.23 -4.35 -8.88
N LEU A 16 -46.45 -4.17 -7.58
CA LEU A 16 -45.42 -3.73 -6.65
C LEU A 16 -44.41 -4.87 -6.43
N MET A 17 -43.13 -4.58 -6.70
CA MET A 17 -42.02 -5.50 -6.49
C MET A 17 -41.01 -4.81 -5.56
N THR A 18 -40.41 -5.55 -4.64
CA THR A 18 -39.30 -5.07 -3.82
C THR A 18 -38.00 -5.65 -4.35
N GLY A 19 -37.00 -4.78 -4.55
CA GLY A 19 -35.66 -5.17 -4.94
C GLY A 19 -34.68 -4.97 -3.78
N LEU A 20 -33.73 -5.88 -3.62
CA LEU A 20 -32.62 -5.75 -2.68
C LEU A 20 -31.31 -5.77 -3.46
N CYS A 21 -30.55 -4.68 -3.39
CA CYS A 21 -29.24 -4.59 -4.00
C CYS A 21 -28.16 -4.79 -2.93
N ILE A 22 -27.61 -6.01 -2.85
CA ILE A 22 -26.46 -6.30 -1.98
C ILE A 22 -25.18 -5.92 -2.72
N ARG A 23 -24.34 -5.07 -2.11
CA ARG A 23 -23.06 -4.64 -2.68
C ARG A 23 -21.91 -5.14 -1.81
N ARG A 24 -20.84 -5.61 -2.45
CA ARG A 24 -19.54 -5.90 -1.81
C ARG A 24 -18.52 -4.85 -2.27
N PRO A 25 -17.98 -4.00 -1.38
CA PRO A 25 -16.95 -3.04 -1.76
C PRO A 25 -15.62 -3.77 -2.06
N ALA A 26 -14.75 -3.08 -2.79
CA ALA A 26 -13.41 -3.58 -3.05
C ALA A 26 -12.61 -3.66 -1.72
N VAL A 27 -11.98 -4.82 -1.49
CA VAL A 27 -11.11 -5.05 -0.33
C VAL A 27 -9.66 -4.68 -0.64
N ILE A 28 -9.29 -4.70 -1.92
CA ILE A 28 -7.93 -4.53 -2.41
C ILE A 28 -7.90 -3.28 -3.32
N THR A 29 -6.86 -2.46 -3.16
CA THR A 29 -6.63 -1.27 -4.00
C THR A 29 -6.54 -1.65 -5.49
N PRO A 30 -7.15 -0.90 -6.41
CA PRO A 30 -7.02 -1.18 -7.85
C PRO A 30 -5.56 -1.01 -8.32
N CYS A 31 -5.20 -1.71 -9.40
CA CYS A 31 -3.89 -1.55 -10.03
C CYS A 31 -3.79 -0.17 -10.72
N LEU A 32 -2.63 0.48 -10.58
CA LEU A 32 -2.36 1.76 -11.22
C LEU A 32 -2.26 1.62 -12.74
N SER A 33 -2.88 2.55 -13.46
CA SER A 33 -2.72 2.67 -14.92
C SER A 33 -1.29 3.07 -15.28
N PRO A 34 -0.82 2.83 -16.52
CA PRO A 34 0.55 3.19 -16.91
C PRO A 34 0.86 4.68 -16.70
N LEU A 35 -0.08 5.56 -17.03
CA LEU A 35 0.05 7.00 -16.79
C LEU A 35 0.11 7.34 -15.29
N GLN A 36 -0.73 6.68 -14.47
CA GLN A 36 -0.72 6.89 -13.02
C GLN A 36 0.61 6.47 -12.39
N LYS A 37 1.25 5.42 -12.90
CA LYS A 37 2.59 5.00 -12.45
C LYS A 37 3.66 6.04 -12.79
N GLN A 38 3.63 6.58 -14.00
CA GLN A 38 4.56 7.65 -14.40
C GLN A 38 4.38 8.90 -13.53
N ILE A 39 3.14 9.27 -13.23
CA ILE A 39 2.85 10.40 -12.36
C ILE A 39 3.28 10.10 -10.92
N SER A 40 3.05 8.89 -10.40
CA SER A 40 3.50 8.56 -9.04
C SER A 40 5.02 8.63 -8.91
N GLU A 41 5.76 8.10 -9.88
CA GLU A 41 7.23 8.18 -9.91
C GLU A 41 7.70 9.64 -9.96
N MET A 42 7.06 10.47 -10.80
CA MET A 42 7.36 11.90 -10.86
C MET A 42 7.09 12.59 -9.51
N LEU A 43 5.94 12.30 -8.87
CA LEU A 43 5.61 12.89 -7.58
C LEU A 43 6.60 12.46 -6.49
N ASP A 44 7.00 11.18 -6.46
CA ASP A 44 7.99 10.67 -5.51
C ASP A 44 9.33 11.42 -5.65
N THR A 45 9.77 11.71 -6.89
CA THR A 45 10.99 12.51 -7.11
C THR A 45 10.84 13.95 -6.64
N MET A 46 9.72 14.60 -6.95
CA MET A 46 9.45 15.97 -6.51
C MET A 46 9.34 16.08 -4.98
N GLU A 47 8.75 15.08 -4.32
CA GLU A 47 8.67 15.03 -2.87
C GLU A 47 10.06 14.92 -2.25
N LEU A 48 10.91 14.05 -2.78
CA LEU A 48 12.28 13.88 -2.29
C LEU A 48 13.11 15.16 -2.47
N GLU A 49 13.06 15.79 -3.65
CA GLU A 49 13.82 17.02 -3.95
C GLU A 49 13.42 18.20 -3.07
N ASN A 50 12.14 18.31 -2.73
CA ASN A 50 11.61 19.39 -1.91
C ASN A 50 11.61 19.06 -0.41
N SER A 51 12.02 17.85 -0.02
CA SER A 51 12.03 17.42 1.38
C SER A 51 13.25 17.90 2.15
N HIS A 52 13.12 17.97 3.48
CA HIS A 52 14.25 18.16 4.38
C HIS A 52 14.86 16.81 4.75
N LEU A 53 16.13 16.82 5.14
CA LEU A 53 16.83 15.63 5.62
C LEU A 53 16.06 15.00 6.79
N SER A 54 15.75 13.72 6.63
CA SER A 54 15.14 12.90 7.66
C SER A 54 16.12 12.66 8.81
N ALA A 55 15.58 12.28 9.97
CA ALA A 55 16.40 11.93 11.13
C ALA A 55 17.35 10.75 10.83
N HIS A 56 16.95 9.81 9.96
CA HIS A 56 17.76 8.66 9.57
C HIS A 56 18.93 9.07 8.68
N GLU A 57 18.71 9.90 7.66
CA GLU A 57 19.78 10.41 6.79
C GLU A 57 20.77 11.30 7.56
N LEU A 58 20.27 12.10 8.51
CA LEU A 58 21.14 12.91 9.36
C LEU A 58 22.05 12.01 10.21
N ARG A 59 21.49 10.94 10.80
CA ARG A 59 22.26 9.96 11.55
C ARG A 59 23.30 9.26 10.68
N GLU A 60 22.95 8.85 9.48
CA GLU A 60 23.90 8.25 8.52
C GLU A 60 25.08 9.19 8.22
N LYS A 61 24.82 10.48 7.99
CA LYS A 61 25.89 11.49 7.77
C LYS A 61 26.81 11.64 8.97
N ILE A 62 26.26 11.59 10.19
CA ILE A 62 27.05 11.64 11.42
C ILE A 62 27.91 10.38 11.57
N ASP A 63 27.33 9.20 11.36
CA ASP A 63 28.03 7.92 11.51
C ASP A 63 29.17 7.79 10.48
N THR A 64 28.92 8.16 9.22
CA THR A 64 29.94 8.16 8.17
C THR A 64 31.08 9.13 8.47
N ALA A 65 30.78 10.35 8.93
CA ALA A 65 31.81 11.30 9.35
C ALA A 65 32.64 10.79 10.55
N ARG A 66 32.00 10.16 11.53
CA ARG A 66 32.67 9.52 12.67
C ARG A 66 33.61 8.40 12.22
N LEU A 67 33.15 7.53 11.32
CA LEU A 67 33.96 6.44 10.77
C LEU A 67 35.17 6.97 9.99
N GLN A 68 35.00 8.00 9.16
CA GLN A 68 36.10 8.63 8.42
C GLN A 68 37.13 9.25 9.36
N GLN A 69 36.70 9.96 10.41
CA GLN A 69 37.60 10.54 11.41
C GLN A 69 38.36 9.45 12.18
N ALA A 70 37.70 8.35 12.53
CA ALA A 70 38.31 7.21 13.22
C ALA A 70 39.38 6.52 12.34
N GLN A 71 39.13 6.41 11.02
CA GLN A 71 40.10 5.88 10.07
C GLN A 71 41.35 6.78 9.94
N GLN A 72 41.18 8.10 9.95
CA GLN A 72 42.29 9.06 9.79
C GLN A 72 43.16 9.21 11.05
N LYS A 73 42.57 9.19 12.26
CA LYS A 73 43.30 9.44 13.52
C LYS A 73 44.03 8.21 14.09
N GLY A 74 43.90 7.05 13.45
CA GLY A 74 44.48 5.79 13.92
C GLY A 74 43.87 5.30 15.25
N ARG A 75 44.10 4.01 15.57
CA ARG A 75 43.49 3.26 16.69
C ARG A 75 43.60 3.88 18.10
N ASN A 76 44.40 4.93 18.30
CA ASN A 76 44.79 5.44 19.61
C ASN A 76 43.94 6.59 20.19
N THR A 77 42.88 7.04 19.52
CA THR A 77 41.96 8.07 20.06
C THR A 77 40.52 7.60 20.27
N ILE A 78 40.23 6.32 20.02
CA ILE A 78 38.88 5.74 19.99
C ILE A 78 38.50 5.21 21.38
N ARG A 79 38.67 6.02 22.42
CA ARG A 79 38.05 5.76 23.73
C ARG A 79 37.19 6.95 24.10
N ASN A 80 36.28 7.33 23.20
CA ASN A 80 35.21 8.25 23.56
C ASN A 80 34.15 7.43 24.30
N THR A 81 34.24 7.44 25.62
CA THR A 81 33.40 6.74 26.60
C THR A 81 32.01 7.39 26.73
N ASN A 82 31.40 7.84 25.61
CA ASN A 82 30.07 8.43 25.66
C ASN A 82 29.02 7.33 25.42
N PRO A 83 28.16 7.00 26.40
CA PRO A 83 27.16 5.93 26.28
C PRO A 83 26.06 6.22 25.25
N GLU A 84 26.02 7.42 24.65
CA GLU A 84 25.06 7.81 23.61
C GLU A 84 25.51 7.45 22.18
N ASN A 85 26.68 6.82 22.01
CA ASN A 85 27.05 6.27 20.72
C ASN A 85 26.17 5.05 20.45
N ALA A 86 25.23 5.18 19.51
CA ALA A 86 24.39 4.09 19.05
C ALA A 86 25.24 2.87 18.71
N LEU A 87 24.92 1.73 19.32
CA LEU A 87 25.62 0.46 19.12
C LEU A 87 25.51 -0.06 17.67
N VAL A 88 24.47 0.40 16.96
CA VAL A 88 24.14 -0.01 15.59
C VAL A 88 24.17 1.21 14.70
N THR A 89 24.95 1.13 13.62
CA THR A 89 25.06 2.20 12.60
C THR A 89 23.76 2.31 11.82
N ALA A 90 23.42 3.50 11.31
CA ALA A 90 22.26 3.69 10.43
C ALA A 90 22.20 2.64 9.29
N HIS A 91 23.34 2.37 8.65
CA HIS A 91 23.46 1.37 7.60
C HIS A 91 23.21 -0.08 8.08
N GLU A 92 23.69 -0.45 9.26
CA GLU A 92 23.44 -1.79 9.82
C GLU A 92 21.95 -2.00 10.09
N GLN A 93 21.24 -0.94 10.49
CA GLN A 93 19.79 -0.98 10.67
C GLN A 93 19.05 -1.22 9.34
N GLU A 94 19.50 -0.63 8.23
CA GLU A 94 18.93 -0.90 6.90
C GLU A 94 19.11 -2.36 6.47
N LEU A 95 20.28 -2.94 6.73
CA LEU A 95 20.54 -4.35 6.46
C LEU A 95 19.61 -5.26 7.27
N LEU A 96 19.33 -4.91 8.54
CA LEU A 96 18.36 -5.64 9.35
C LEU A 96 16.95 -5.55 8.77
N TRP A 97 16.51 -4.35 8.34
CA TRP A 97 15.22 -4.16 7.71
C TRP A 97 15.08 -4.93 6.39
N GLN A 98 16.11 -4.95 5.55
CA GLN A 98 16.14 -5.74 4.33
C GLN A 98 16.08 -7.24 4.62
N ALA A 99 16.82 -7.69 5.64
CA ALA A 99 16.80 -9.08 6.09
C ALA A 99 15.43 -9.51 6.65
N GLU A 100 14.70 -8.61 7.31
CA GLU A 100 13.34 -8.87 7.77
C GLU A 100 12.33 -8.87 6.61
N ASN A 101 12.41 -7.86 5.72
CA ASN A 101 11.53 -7.74 4.57
C ASN A 101 11.64 -8.96 3.63
N SER A 102 12.83 -9.52 3.45
CA SER A 102 13.02 -10.73 2.63
C SER A 102 12.40 -12.00 3.22
N LYS A 103 12.18 -12.05 4.54
CA LYS A 103 11.48 -13.16 5.22
C LYS A 103 9.97 -13.06 5.05
N PHE A 104 9.45 -11.84 4.92
CA PHE A 104 8.02 -11.59 4.77
C PHE A 104 7.55 -11.90 3.35
N ARG A 105 6.49 -12.70 3.22
CA ARG A 105 5.83 -12.98 1.95
C ARG A 105 4.36 -12.54 2.05
N PRO A 106 3.97 -11.44 1.37
CA PRO A 106 2.58 -11.01 1.38
C PRO A 106 1.69 -12.05 0.68
N ALA A 107 0.43 -12.12 1.11
CA ALA A 107 -0.56 -12.97 0.46
C ALA A 107 -0.81 -12.51 -0.99
N GLU A 108 -1.07 -13.47 -1.87
CA GLU A 108 -1.35 -13.18 -3.27
C GLU A 108 -2.64 -12.36 -3.40
N ARG A 109 -2.58 -11.30 -4.21
CA ARG A 109 -3.74 -10.43 -4.48
C ARG A 109 -4.77 -11.11 -5.37
N VAL A 110 -4.32 -12.07 -6.18
CA VAL A 110 -5.13 -12.91 -7.05
C VAL A 110 -5.37 -14.22 -6.32
N THR A 111 -6.62 -14.49 -5.95
CA THR A 111 -7.02 -15.80 -5.41
C THR A 111 -7.38 -16.74 -6.55
N GLY A 112 -7.28 -18.06 -6.36
CA GLY A 112 -7.61 -19.07 -7.40
C GLY A 112 -9.00 -18.92 -8.04
N GLU A 113 -9.96 -18.32 -7.32
CA GLU A 113 -11.30 -17.98 -7.84
C GLU A 113 -11.27 -16.92 -8.96
N SER A 114 -10.23 -16.09 -9.01
CA SER A 114 -10.07 -15.04 -10.03
C SER A 114 -9.79 -15.61 -11.42
N HIS A 115 -9.17 -16.79 -11.50
CA HIS A 115 -8.93 -17.49 -12.77
C HIS A 115 -10.16 -18.24 -13.29
N ALA A 116 -11.13 -18.54 -12.41
CA ALA A 116 -12.28 -19.39 -12.71
C ALA A 116 -13.57 -18.63 -13.04
N PHE A 117 -13.65 -17.31 -12.76
CA PHE A 117 -14.89 -16.55 -12.88
C PHE A 117 -14.79 -15.29 -13.77
N PRO A 118 -15.02 -15.41 -15.09
CA PRO A 118 -15.35 -14.27 -15.95
C PRO A 118 -16.82 -13.84 -15.82
N LEU A 119 -17.52 -14.17 -14.72
CA LEU A 119 -18.95 -13.83 -14.54
C LEU A 119 -19.20 -12.35 -14.23
N PHE A 120 -18.18 -11.59 -13.84
CA PHE A 120 -18.33 -10.16 -13.54
C PHE A 120 -18.49 -9.29 -14.81
N GLY A 121 -18.13 -9.82 -15.99
CA GLY A 121 -18.32 -9.14 -17.29
C GLY A 121 -19.72 -9.31 -17.90
N MET A 122 -20.54 -10.26 -17.42
CA MET A 122 -21.84 -10.58 -18.02
C MET A 122 -23.02 -9.76 -17.47
N ILE A 123 -22.83 -8.95 -16.43
CA ILE A 123 -23.94 -8.17 -15.83
C ILE A 123 -24.20 -6.83 -16.54
N HIS A 124 -23.28 -6.36 -17.40
CA HIS A 124 -23.48 -5.15 -18.21
C HIS A 124 -24.37 -5.35 -19.46
N SER A 125 -24.94 -6.54 -19.66
CA SER A 125 -25.78 -6.88 -20.83
C SER A 125 -27.22 -7.31 -20.48
N ILE A 126 -27.69 -7.03 -19.24
CA ILE A 126 -29.09 -7.33 -18.83
C ILE A 126 -29.85 -6.04 -18.47
N PHE A 127 -29.48 -4.91 -19.07
CA PHE A 127 -30.33 -3.72 -19.13
C PHE A 127 -30.21 -3.05 -20.49
#